data_AF-A0A1J5DVY3-F1
#
_entry.id   AF-A0A1J5DVY3-F1
#
_cell.length_a   1.000
_cell.length_b   1.000
_cell.length_c   1.000
_cell.angle_alpha   90.00
_cell.angle_beta   90.00
_cell.angle_gamma   90.00
#
_symmetry.space_group_name_H-M   'P 1'
#
loop_
_entity.id
_entity.type
_entity.pdbx_description
1 polymer ?
#
loop_
_entity_poly.entity_id
_entity_poly.type
_entity_poly.pdbx_seq_one_letter_code
_entity_poly.pdbx_strand_id
1 'polypeptide(L)'
;MEQSVAVGLTAAVVAVADEVPLVRVVDSAQTLPEGQRDLPALPFGTLNPTADKTLELALRQWVRGQTGLELGYVEQLYTFGDRDRTAPIGMDGPRRVSVAYVAFMRQQKMEGDWRARWVDWHAFFPWEDWRAGRPRILNSIVEALTQWCDLAPDIAARDSRRHRVDITFGLGGVAWDEERVLERYELLYEAALVEEAHTDARAKGKPIRQVEVRVGRPMALDHRRILACTLGRIRAKLKYRPVVFELLPSVFTLLRLQRLVEALAGIRLHKQNFRRLVITGGLVVGTGEMDRQTGGRPAELFRFRREVLRERPAPGVGLPSLSSF
;
A
#
# COMPACT_ATOMS: atom_id res chain seq x y z
N MET A 1 -12.02 -16.87 33.47
CA MET A 1 -11.87 -16.98 32.00
C MET A 1 -10.51 -16.43 31.65
N GLU A 2 -9.61 -17.25 31.15
CA GLU A 2 -8.37 -16.77 30.53
C GLU A 2 -8.73 -16.02 29.25
N GLN A 3 -8.42 -14.73 29.20
CA GLN A 3 -8.53 -13.95 27.97
C GLN A 3 -7.39 -14.39 27.05
N SER A 4 -7.69 -15.24 26.06
CA SER A 4 -6.73 -15.59 25.03
C SER A 4 -6.67 -14.49 23.96
N VAL A 5 -5.46 -14.23 23.44
CA VAL A 5 -5.21 -13.30 22.34
C VAL A 5 -4.75 -14.12 21.14
N ALA A 6 -5.42 -13.95 20.00
CA ALA A 6 -5.02 -14.58 18.75
C ALA A 6 -4.18 -13.60 17.92
N VAL A 7 -3.02 -14.06 17.43
CA VAL A 7 -2.16 -13.27 16.56
C VAL A 7 -2.44 -13.62 15.11
N GLY A 8 -3.02 -12.66 14.37
CA GLY A 8 -3.15 -12.71 12.93
C GLY A 8 -1.88 -12.20 12.24
N LEU A 9 -1.57 -12.76 11.08
CA LEU A 9 -0.43 -12.39 10.25
C LEU A 9 -0.95 -12.00 8.88
N THR A 10 -0.54 -10.84 8.35
CA THR A 10 -0.98 -10.37 7.02
C THR A 10 0.23 -9.87 6.22
N ALA A 11 0.34 -10.25 4.94
CA ALA A 11 1.41 -9.82 4.06
C ALA A 11 0.87 -8.97 2.90
N ALA A 12 1.35 -7.74 2.78
CA ALA A 12 1.26 -6.97 1.54
C ALA A 12 2.47 -7.31 0.65
N VAL A 13 2.28 -8.26 -0.27
CA VAL A 13 3.31 -8.65 -1.23
C VAL A 13 3.21 -7.77 -2.47
N VAL A 14 4.25 -6.97 -2.73
CA VAL A 14 4.26 -5.92 -3.75
C VAL A 14 5.27 -6.27 -4.85
N ALA A 15 4.85 -6.04 -6.09
CA ALA A 15 5.68 -6.10 -7.29
C ALA A 15 5.38 -4.90 -8.19
N VAL A 16 6.21 -4.66 -9.19
CA VAL A 16 5.93 -3.67 -10.25
C VAL A 16 6.19 -4.31 -11.60
N ALA A 17 5.22 -4.21 -12.50
CA ALA A 17 5.29 -4.75 -13.86
C ALA A 17 4.80 -3.69 -14.84
N ASP A 18 5.58 -3.40 -15.88
CA ASP A 18 5.21 -2.43 -16.92
C ASP A 18 4.73 -1.06 -16.38
N GLU A 19 5.46 -0.53 -15.39
CA GLU A 19 5.11 0.68 -14.65
C GLU A 19 3.82 0.58 -13.82
N VAL A 20 3.19 -0.58 -13.71
CA VAL A 20 2.01 -0.81 -12.87
C VAL A 20 2.45 -1.40 -11.53
N PRO A 21 2.17 -0.72 -10.41
CA PRO A 21 2.37 -1.28 -9.08
C PRO A 21 1.28 -2.31 -8.74
N LEU A 22 1.71 -3.51 -8.39
CA LEU A 22 0.85 -4.66 -8.18
C LEU A 22 0.93 -5.14 -6.73
N VAL A 23 -0.20 -5.61 -6.21
CA VAL A 23 -0.27 -6.33 -4.94
C VAL A 23 -0.79 -7.75 -5.18
N ARG A 24 -0.21 -8.73 -4.49
CA ARG A 24 -0.71 -10.11 -4.52
C ARG A 24 -1.96 -10.19 -3.64
N VAL A 25 -3.06 -10.65 -4.23
CA VAL A 25 -4.30 -10.93 -3.50
C VAL A 25 -4.68 -12.40 -3.66
N VAL A 26 -5.39 -12.92 -2.66
CA VAL A 26 -5.90 -14.29 -2.59
C VAL A 26 -7.41 -14.27 -2.58
N ASP A 27 -8.02 -15.27 -3.22
CA ASP A 27 -9.46 -15.51 -3.11
C ASP A 27 -9.66 -16.52 -1.96
N SER A 28 -10.13 -16.02 -0.81
CA SER A 28 -10.12 -16.78 0.45
C SER A 28 -11.52 -17.14 0.94
N ALA A 29 -12.34 -17.66 0.03
CA ALA A 29 -13.76 -17.93 0.29
C ALA A 29 -14.04 -18.85 1.49
N GLN A 30 -13.10 -19.70 1.90
CA GLN A 30 -13.31 -20.66 2.99
C GLN A 30 -12.97 -20.13 4.39
N THR A 31 -12.12 -19.11 4.52
CA THR A 31 -11.66 -18.58 5.82
C THR A 31 -12.25 -17.21 6.15
N LEU A 32 -12.94 -16.59 5.18
CA LEU A 32 -13.57 -15.28 5.34
C LEU A 32 -15.03 -15.38 5.82
N PRO A 33 -15.52 -14.35 6.55
CA PRO A 33 -16.94 -14.23 6.90
C PRO A 33 -17.84 -14.30 5.66
N GLU A 34 -19.06 -14.84 5.80
CA GLU A 34 -19.98 -15.12 4.69
C GLU A 34 -20.19 -13.93 3.74
N GLY A 35 -20.35 -12.72 4.28
CA GLY A 35 -20.50 -11.48 3.49
C GLY A 35 -19.23 -10.91 2.86
N GLN A 36 -18.07 -11.57 3.03
CA GLN A 36 -16.77 -11.11 2.53
C GLN A 36 -16.05 -12.14 1.67
N ARG A 37 -16.65 -13.32 1.42
CA ARG A 37 -15.98 -14.43 0.73
C ARG A 37 -15.54 -14.12 -0.70
N ASP A 38 -16.23 -13.20 -1.36
CA ASP A 38 -15.94 -12.76 -2.73
C ASP A 38 -15.02 -11.54 -2.78
N LEU A 39 -14.64 -10.98 -1.63
CA LEU A 39 -13.75 -9.84 -1.56
C LEU A 39 -12.29 -10.29 -1.67
N PRO A 40 -11.45 -9.54 -2.42
CA PRO A 40 -10.03 -9.81 -2.46
C PRO A 40 -9.41 -9.60 -1.06
N ALA A 41 -8.51 -10.50 -0.66
CA ALA A 41 -7.76 -10.39 0.58
C ALA A 41 -6.26 -10.33 0.29
N LEU A 42 -5.50 -9.65 1.15
CA LEU A 42 -4.05 -9.86 1.22
C LEU A 42 -3.79 -11.28 1.76
N PRO A 43 -2.69 -11.96 1.39
CA PRO A 43 -2.28 -13.20 2.01
C PRO A 43 -2.22 -13.06 3.53
N PHE A 44 -2.87 -13.97 4.25
CA PHE A 44 -3.07 -13.83 5.69
C PHE A 44 -3.24 -15.17 6.40
N GLY A 45 -3.02 -15.20 7.70
CA GLY A 45 -3.18 -16.40 8.50
C GLY A 45 -3.13 -16.11 9.99
N THR A 46 -3.06 -17.17 10.78
CA THR A 46 -2.93 -17.08 12.24
C THR A 46 -1.65 -17.76 12.70
N LEU A 47 -1.01 -17.19 13.71
CA LEU A 47 0.09 -17.82 14.41
C LEU A 47 -0.43 -19.03 15.21
N ASN A 48 0.22 -20.17 15.05
CA ASN A 48 0.08 -21.32 15.94
C ASN A 48 1.14 -21.23 17.05
N PRO A 49 0.76 -20.95 18.31
CA PRO A 49 1.72 -20.71 19.39
C PRO A 49 2.54 -21.95 19.80
N THR A 50 2.11 -23.16 19.42
CA THR A 50 2.82 -24.40 19.76
C THR A 50 3.67 -24.94 18.61
N ALA A 51 3.29 -24.68 17.36
CA ALA A 51 3.99 -25.21 16.19
C ALA A 51 4.93 -24.18 15.52
N ASP A 52 4.59 -22.89 15.55
CA ASP A 52 5.33 -21.88 14.81
C ASP A 52 6.53 -21.37 15.60
N LYS A 53 7.72 -21.43 14.97
CA LYS A 53 8.97 -20.97 15.59
C LYS A 53 9.06 -19.45 15.72
N THR A 54 8.58 -18.72 14.71
CA THR A 54 8.57 -17.24 14.68
C THR A 54 7.39 -16.72 13.87
N LEU A 55 6.99 -15.47 14.13
CA LEU A 55 5.95 -14.77 13.35
C LEU A 55 6.28 -14.74 11.85
N GLU A 56 7.54 -14.47 11.50
CA GLU A 56 7.97 -14.38 10.11
C GLU A 56 7.93 -15.74 9.40
N LEU A 57 8.35 -16.82 10.07
CA LEU A 57 8.29 -18.17 9.48
C LEU A 57 6.84 -18.61 9.24
N ALA A 58 5.96 -18.36 10.20
CA ALA A 58 4.52 -18.62 10.05
C ALA A 58 3.92 -17.81 8.88
N LEU A 59 4.27 -16.53 8.77
CA LEU A 59 3.83 -15.68 7.66
C LEU A 59 4.30 -16.26 6.31
N ARG A 60 5.58 -16.63 6.20
CA ARG A 60 6.15 -17.22 4.97
C ARG A 60 5.42 -18.50 4.58
N GLN A 61 5.09 -19.36 5.53
CA GLN A 61 4.31 -20.58 5.28
C GLN A 61 2.91 -20.27 4.76
N TRP A 62 2.20 -19.32 5.38
CA TRP A 62 0.88 -18.88 4.91
C TRP A 62 0.93 -18.28 3.51
N VAL A 63 1.89 -17.40 3.22
CA VAL A 63 2.04 -16.81 1.88
C VAL A 63 2.36 -17.90 0.85
N ARG A 64 3.30 -18.81 1.12
CA ARG A 64 3.62 -19.92 0.22
C ARG A 64 2.39 -20.78 -0.06
N GLY A 65 1.65 -21.17 0.98
CA GLY A 65 0.48 -22.03 0.87
C GLY A 65 -0.68 -21.39 0.09
N GLN A 66 -0.86 -20.07 0.16
CA GLN A 66 -1.95 -19.37 -0.53
C GLN A 66 -1.58 -18.86 -1.92
N THR A 67 -0.31 -18.57 -2.16
CA THR A 67 0.11 -17.83 -3.36
C THR A 67 1.15 -18.53 -4.22
N GLY A 68 1.79 -19.58 -3.71
CA GLY A 68 2.95 -20.24 -4.33
C GLY A 68 4.26 -19.44 -4.23
N LEU A 69 4.25 -18.25 -3.60
CA LEU A 69 5.41 -17.37 -3.58
C LEU A 69 6.35 -17.68 -2.41
N GLU A 70 7.64 -17.78 -2.71
CA GLU A 70 8.71 -17.72 -1.73
C GLU A 70 9.14 -16.26 -1.52
N LEU A 71 8.90 -15.75 -0.32
CA LEU A 71 9.27 -14.37 -0.01
C LEU A 71 10.79 -14.23 0.06
N GLY A 72 11.37 -13.27 -0.65
CA GLY A 72 12.78 -12.91 -0.49
C GLY A 72 12.96 -11.95 0.70
N TYR A 73 12.72 -10.68 0.41
CA TYR A 73 12.73 -9.61 1.38
C TYR A 73 11.37 -9.49 2.09
N VAL A 74 11.39 -9.49 3.42
CA VAL A 74 10.22 -9.28 4.27
C VAL A 74 10.59 -8.29 5.37
N GLU A 75 9.69 -7.36 5.66
CA GLU A 75 9.86 -6.44 6.78
C GLU A 75 8.52 -6.26 7.50
N GLN A 76 8.55 -6.26 8.83
CA GLN A 76 7.36 -5.93 9.61
C GLN A 76 7.00 -4.44 9.40
N LEU A 77 5.74 -4.18 9.10
CA LEU A 77 5.22 -2.82 8.87
C LEU A 77 4.68 -2.21 10.16
N TYR A 78 3.67 -2.87 10.73
CA TYR A 78 2.87 -2.33 11.81
C TYR A 78 2.13 -3.47 12.52
N THR A 79 1.82 -3.25 13.79
CA THR A 79 0.97 -4.15 14.59
C THR A 79 -0.31 -3.41 14.90
N PHE A 80 -1.44 -3.99 14.53
CA PHE A 80 -2.75 -3.42 14.72
C PHE A 80 -3.50 -4.18 15.81
N GLY A 81 -3.92 -3.48 16.85
CA GLY A 81 -4.57 -4.06 18.04
C GLY A 81 -5.93 -3.44 18.39
N ASP A 82 -6.52 -2.70 17.45
CA ASP A 82 -7.81 -2.03 17.63
C ASP A 82 -8.91 -3.06 17.91
N ARG A 83 -9.68 -2.84 18.98
CA ARG A 83 -10.72 -3.79 19.46
C ARG A 83 -11.80 -4.07 18.41
N ASP A 84 -12.01 -3.12 17.51
CA ASP A 84 -13.10 -3.08 16.55
C ASP A 84 -12.73 -3.64 15.16
N ARG A 85 -11.51 -4.16 15.01
CA ARG A 85 -10.90 -4.43 13.69
C ARG A 85 -11.48 -5.67 12.97
N THR A 86 -11.96 -6.67 13.70
CA THR A 86 -12.50 -7.93 13.14
C THR A 86 -13.27 -8.73 14.19
N ALA A 87 -14.36 -8.19 14.72
CA ALA A 87 -15.39 -9.04 15.31
C ALA A 87 -16.71 -8.65 14.65
N PRO A 88 -17.40 -9.56 13.93
CA PRO A 88 -18.85 -9.48 13.90
C PRO A 88 -19.28 -9.39 15.37
N ILE A 89 -20.04 -8.37 15.74
CA ILE A 89 -20.67 -8.34 17.06
C ILE A 89 -21.48 -9.64 17.17
N GLY A 90 -21.12 -10.51 18.11
CA GLY A 90 -21.82 -11.78 18.37
C GLY A 90 -21.00 -13.06 18.35
N MET A 91 -19.66 -13.03 18.25
CA MET A 91 -18.82 -14.23 18.47
C MET A 91 -17.87 -14.01 19.66
N ASP A 92 -18.05 -14.81 20.72
CA ASP A 92 -17.13 -14.96 21.86
C ASP A 92 -15.80 -15.58 21.39
N GLY A 93 -14.96 -14.76 20.74
CA GLY A 93 -13.64 -15.13 20.25
C GLY A 93 -12.51 -14.36 20.93
N PRO A 94 -11.29 -14.92 20.98
CA PRO A 94 -10.12 -14.25 21.53
C PRO A 94 -9.86 -12.90 20.84
N ARG A 95 -9.37 -11.93 21.61
CA ARG A 95 -8.96 -10.62 21.07
C ARG A 95 -7.92 -10.84 19.97
N ARG A 96 -8.12 -10.26 18.79
CA ARG A 96 -7.19 -10.40 17.65
C ARG A 96 -6.22 -9.23 17.56
N VAL A 97 -4.93 -9.55 17.45
CA VAL A 97 -3.87 -8.60 17.10
C VAL A 97 -3.32 -9.01 15.75
N SER A 98 -3.31 -8.12 14.76
CA SER A 98 -2.80 -8.40 13.43
C SER A 98 -1.43 -7.76 13.24
N VAL A 99 -0.44 -8.58 12.90
CA VAL A 99 0.90 -8.13 12.55
C VAL A 99 1.00 -8.10 11.03
N ALA A 100 1.18 -6.91 10.48
CA ALA A 100 1.30 -6.70 9.06
C ALA A 100 2.77 -6.65 8.61
N TYR A 101 3.04 -7.24 7.46
CA TYR A 101 4.35 -7.29 6.82
C TYR A 101 4.26 -6.76 5.39
N VAL A 102 5.35 -6.17 4.91
CA VAL A 102 5.57 -5.87 3.50
C VAL A 102 6.60 -6.84 2.96
N ALA A 103 6.36 -7.34 1.75
CA ALA A 103 7.36 -8.09 1.00
C ALA A 103 7.50 -7.50 -0.39
N PHE A 104 8.75 -7.36 -0.85
CA PHE A 104 9.04 -6.92 -2.22
C PHE A 104 9.49 -8.11 -3.03
N MET A 105 8.91 -8.27 -4.22
CA MET A 105 9.26 -9.36 -5.12
C MET A 105 9.41 -8.86 -6.55
N ARG A 106 10.43 -9.37 -7.22
CA ARG A 106 10.44 -9.38 -8.68
C ARG A 106 9.33 -10.30 -9.16
N GLN A 107 8.58 -9.86 -10.18
CA GLN A 107 7.57 -10.71 -10.78
C GLN A 107 8.24 -12.00 -11.32
N GLN A 108 7.75 -13.15 -10.88
CA GLN A 108 8.16 -14.46 -11.37
C GLN A 108 7.02 -15.06 -12.18
N LYS A 109 7.35 -15.79 -13.25
CA LYS A 109 6.39 -16.67 -13.91
C LYS A 109 6.00 -17.73 -12.87
N MET A 110 4.72 -17.77 -12.51
CA MET A 110 4.21 -18.75 -11.56
C MET A 110 3.74 -19.97 -12.33
N GLU A 111 4.17 -21.14 -11.87
CA GLU A 111 3.66 -22.43 -12.30
C GLU A 111 2.67 -22.93 -11.24
N GLY A 112 1.49 -23.38 -11.66
CA GLY A 112 0.45 -23.95 -10.78
C GLY A 112 -0.87 -23.16 -10.73
N ASP A 113 -1.93 -23.87 -10.32
CA ASP A 113 -3.29 -23.33 -10.17
C ASP A 113 -3.47 -22.77 -8.75
N TRP A 114 -2.98 -21.54 -8.56
CA TRP A 114 -3.12 -20.82 -7.29
C TRP A 114 -4.34 -19.91 -7.37
N ARG A 115 -5.19 -19.92 -6.34
CA ARG A 115 -6.29 -18.93 -6.17
C ARG A 115 -5.76 -17.56 -5.72
N ALA A 116 -4.75 -17.07 -6.42
CA ALA A 116 -4.06 -15.84 -6.13
C ALA A 116 -3.68 -15.12 -7.43
N ARG A 117 -3.90 -13.81 -7.47
CA ARG A 117 -3.64 -12.97 -8.63
C ARG A 117 -2.89 -11.70 -8.25
N TRP A 118 -2.20 -11.13 -9.23
CA TRP A 118 -1.67 -9.77 -9.12
C TRP A 118 -2.76 -8.78 -9.50
N VAL A 119 -2.95 -7.74 -8.70
CA VAL A 119 -3.93 -6.69 -8.94
C VAL A 119 -3.23 -5.35 -8.83
N ASP A 120 -3.53 -4.44 -9.76
CA ASP A 120 -3.11 -3.04 -9.66
C ASP A 120 -3.64 -2.45 -8.35
N TRP A 121 -2.74 -1.96 -7.50
CA TRP A 121 -3.16 -1.41 -6.21
C TRP A 121 -4.04 -0.15 -6.36
N HIS A 122 -4.04 0.50 -7.54
CA HIS A 122 -4.87 1.66 -7.87
C HIS A 122 -6.33 1.26 -8.11
N ALA A 123 -6.61 -0.03 -8.32
CA ALA A 123 -7.99 -0.53 -8.23
C ALA A 123 -8.57 -0.33 -6.82
N PHE A 124 -7.74 -0.43 -5.78
CA PHE A 124 -8.11 -0.17 -4.39
C PHE A 124 -7.97 1.31 -4.01
N PHE A 125 -7.06 2.06 -4.65
CA PHE A 125 -6.82 3.48 -4.38
C PHE A 125 -6.79 4.32 -5.66
N PRO A 126 -7.93 4.49 -6.35
CA PRO A 126 -7.97 5.15 -7.66
C PRO A 126 -7.62 6.65 -7.62
N TRP A 127 -7.51 7.24 -6.43
CA TRP A 127 -7.11 8.63 -6.21
C TRP A 127 -5.61 8.81 -5.96
N GLU A 128 -4.82 7.74 -5.96
CA GLU A 128 -3.39 7.77 -5.62
C GLU A 128 -2.43 7.81 -6.82
N ASP A 129 -2.91 7.67 -8.06
CA ASP A 129 -2.08 7.76 -9.27
C ASP A 129 -2.16 9.12 -9.96
N TRP A 130 -1.21 10.00 -9.63
CA TRP A 130 -1.08 11.34 -10.18
C TRP A 130 -0.14 11.42 -11.39
N ARG A 131 0.34 10.28 -11.91
CA ARG A 131 1.31 10.28 -13.03
C ARG A 131 0.74 10.84 -14.33
N ALA A 132 -0.58 10.88 -14.46
CA ALA A 132 -1.32 11.48 -15.56
C ALA A 132 -1.99 12.83 -15.19
N GLY A 133 -1.56 13.44 -14.08
CA GLY A 133 -2.21 14.61 -13.49
C GLY A 133 -3.25 14.24 -12.44
N ARG A 134 -4.04 15.21 -11.99
CA ARG A 134 -5.04 15.04 -10.92
C ARG A 134 -6.07 13.95 -11.28
N PRO A 135 -6.21 12.88 -10.49
CA PRO A 135 -7.24 11.85 -10.70
C PRO A 135 -8.65 12.45 -10.73
N ARG A 136 -9.44 12.16 -11.77
CA ARG A 136 -10.80 12.71 -11.92
C ARG A 136 -11.74 12.32 -10.77
N ILE A 137 -11.55 11.13 -10.20
CA ILE A 137 -12.33 10.64 -9.05
C ILE A 137 -12.21 11.54 -7.81
N LEU A 138 -11.13 12.33 -7.70
CA LEU A 138 -10.97 13.28 -6.60
C LEU A 138 -12.05 14.36 -6.59
N ASN A 139 -12.65 14.72 -7.72
CA ASN A 139 -13.70 15.74 -7.75
C ASN A 139 -14.92 15.26 -6.94
N SER A 140 -15.40 14.05 -7.23
CA SER A 140 -16.51 13.43 -6.51
C SER A 140 -16.17 13.13 -5.04
N ILE A 141 -14.93 12.75 -4.74
CA ILE A 141 -14.46 12.56 -3.36
C ILE A 141 -14.51 13.88 -2.59
N VAL A 142 -13.96 14.96 -3.14
CA VAL A 142 -13.88 16.27 -2.47
C VAL A 142 -15.28 16.86 -2.26
N GLU A 143 -16.17 16.69 -3.23
CA GLU A 143 -17.57 17.09 -3.09
C GLU A 143 -18.26 16.34 -1.93
N ALA A 144 -18.15 15.00 -1.90
CA ALA A 144 -18.76 14.20 -0.85
C ALA A 144 -18.15 14.47 0.54
N LEU A 145 -16.85 14.75 0.61
CA LEU A 145 -16.17 15.18 1.84
C LEU A 145 -16.62 16.57 2.29
N THR A 146 -16.86 17.50 1.36
CA THR A 146 -17.41 18.82 1.69
C THR A 146 -18.78 18.69 2.32
N GLN A 147 -19.67 17.90 1.71
CA GLN A 147 -20.99 17.59 2.29
C GLN A 147 -20.87 16.93 3.67
N TRP A 148 -19.89 16.04 3.86
CA TRP A 148 -19.61 15.44 5.17
C TRP A 148 -19.15 16.47 6.22
N CYS A 149 -18.33 17.45 5.84
CA CYS A 149 -17.94 18.54 6.73
C CYS A 149 -19.16 19.36 7.13
N ASP A 150 -20.05 19.69 6.19
CA ASP A 150 -21.21 20.54 6.43
C ASP A 150 -22.27 19.89 7.35
N LEU A 151 -22.27 18.55 7.44
CA LEU A 151 -23.08 17.77 8.38
C LEU A 151 -22.46 17.67 9.80
N ALA A 152 -21.43 18.44 10.11
CA ALA A 152 -20.87 18.47 11.47
C ALA A 152 -21.89 19.06 12.47
N PRO A 153 -21.87 18.61 13.74
CA PRO A 153 -22.85 19.04 14.74
C PRO A 153 -22.71 20.51 15.15
N ASP A 154 -21.52 21.08 14.97
CA ASP A 154 -21.20 22.46 15.32
C ASP A 154 -20.09 23.02 14.42
N ILE A 155 -19.84 24.32 14.54
CA ILE A 155 -18.87 25.06 13.72
C ILE A 155 -17.44 24.54 13.97
N ALA A 156 -17.06 24.28 15.22
CA ALA A 156 -15.72 23.81 15.55
C ALA A 156 -15.43 22.42 14.95
N ALA A 157 -16.41 21.52 14.98
CA ALA A 157 -16.34 20.21 14.35
C ALA A 157 -16.29 20.32 12.82
N ARG A 158 -17.06 21.23 12.22
CA ARG A 158 -17.02 21.50 10.77
C ARG A 158 -15.63 21.96 10.34
N ASP A 159 -15.07 22.92 11.06
CA ASP A 159 -13.77 23.53 10.75
C ASP A 159 -12.64 22.50 10.94
N SER A 160 -12.72 21.68 12.00
CA SER A 160 -11.80 20.56 12.23
C SER A 160 -11.85 19.52 11.09
N ARG A 161 -13.06 19.13 10.65
CA ARG A 161 -13.21 18.21 9.49
C ARG A 161 -12.63 18.82 8.22
N ARG A 162 -12.94 20.09 7.93
CA ARG A 162 -12.45 20.80 6.74
C ARG A 162 -10.93 20.88 6.74
N HIS A 163 -10.32 21.25 7.87
CA HIS A 163 -8.87 21.30 8.02
C HIS A 163 -8.20 19.93 7.78
N ARG A 164 -8.78 18.84 8.31
CA ARG A 164 -8.28 17.49 8.06
C ARG A 164 -8.40 17.09 6.59
N VAL A 165 -9.50 17.45 5.92
CA VAL A 165 -9.71 17.20 4.49
C VAL A 165 -8.68 17.96 3.66
N ASP A 166 -8.48 19.24 3.93
CA ASP A 166 -7.55 20.09 3.20
C ASP A 166 -6.11 19.58 3.27
N ILE A 167 -5.65 19.23 4.49
CA ILE A 167 -4.30 18.66 4.68
C ILE A 167 -4.14 17.32 3.95
N THR A 168 -5.15 16.46 4.06
CA THR A 168 -5.03 15.07 3.62
C THR A 168 -5.19 14.91 2.10
N PHE A 169 -5.95 15.81 1.47
CA PHE A 169 -6.21 15.81 0.03
C PHE A 169 -5.50 16.93 -0.75
N GLY A 170 -4.66 17.73 -0.08
CA GLY A 170 -3.91 18.81 -0.72
C GLY A 170 -4.83 19.87 -1.32
N LEU A 171 -5.78 20.38 -0.51
CA LEU A 171 -6.71 21.44 -0.91
C LEU A 171 -6.36 22.74 -0.18
N GLY A 172 -6.96 23.85 -0.62
CA GLY A 172 -6.80 25.14 0.07
C GLY A 172 -5.35 25.65 0.10
N GLY A 173 -4.56 25.36 -0.95
CA GLY A 173 -3.15 25.73 -1.03
C GLY A 173 -2.19 24.75 -0.34
N VAL A 174 -2.67 23.68 0.28
CA VAL A 174 -1.81 22.62 0.83
C VAL A 174 -1.28 21.72 -0.30
N ALA A 175 0.03 21.43 -0.26
CA ALA A 175 0.66 20.52 -1.21
C ALA A 175 0.17 19.07 -1.03
N TRP A 176 0.08 18.32 -2.13
CA TRP A 176 -0.22 16.89 -2.06
C TRP A 176 0.95 16.13 -1.44
N ASP A 177 0.67 15.40 -0.36
CA ASP A 177 1.62 14.54 0.33
C ASP A 177 1.33 13.07 -0.02
N GLU A 178 2.25 12.44 -0.74
CA GLU A 178 2.13 11.06 -1.20
C GLU A 178 2.17 10.04 -0.06
N GLU A 179 2.67 10.40 1.13
CA GLU A 179 2.77 9.46 2.26
C GLU A 179 1.45 9.30 3.02
N ARG A 180 0.52 10.26 2.89
CA ARG A 180 -0.77 10.34 3.61
C ARG A 180 -1.86 9.36 3.14
N VAL A 181 -1.45 8.20 2.61
CA VAL A 181 -2.37 7.22 2.03
C VAL A 181 -3.31 6.64 3.10
N LEU A 182 -2.78 6.35 4.30
CA LEU A 182 -3.59 5.83 5.39
C LEU A 182 -4.57 6.90 5.88
N GLU A 183 -4.11 8.13 6.10
CA GLU A 183 -4.94 9.25 6.54
C GLU A 183 -6.08 9.53 5.55
N ARG A 184 -5.80 9.45 4.23
CA ARG A 184 -6.82 9.54 3.18
C ARG A 184 -7.84 8.42 3.33
N TYR A 185 -7.38 7.17 3.45
CA TYR A 185 -8.28 6.03 3.64
C TYR A 185 -9.15 6.18 4.91
N GLU A 186 -8.58 6.58 6.04
CA GLU A 186 -9.31 6.78 7.30
C GLU A 186 -10.37 7.87 7.19
N LEU A 187 -10.07 8.99 6.52
CA LEU A 187 -11.06 10.04 6.28
C LEU A 187 -12.22 9.55 5.39
N LEU A 188 -11.91 8.79 4.33
CA LEU A 188 -12.94 8.22 3.47
C LEU A 188 -13.79 7.19 4.22
N TYR A 189 -13.18 6.41 5.12
CA TYR A 189 -13.89 5.48 6.00
C TYR A 189 -14.81 6.22 6.97
N GLU A 190 -14.31 7.26 7.66
CA GLU A 190 -15.09 8.09 8.59
C GLU A 190 -16.26 8.81 7.90
N ALA A 191 -16.06 9.27 6.66
CA ALA A 191 -17.08 9.89 5.84
C ALA A 191 -18.07 8.89 5.20
N ALA A 192 -17.87 7.58 5.41
CA ALA A 192 -18.63 6.48 4.81
C ALA A 192 -18.56 6.41 3.27
N LEU A 193 -17.44 6.82 2.68
CA LEU A 193 -17.19 6.83 1.23
C LEU A 193 -16.52 5.53 0.71
N VAL A 194 -16.24 4.58 1.59
CA VAL A 194 -15.74 3.24 1.23
C VAL A 194 -16.69 2.14 1.74
N GLU A 195 -16.78 1.01 1.04
CA GLU A 195 -17.72 -0.07 1.39
C GLU A 195 -17.43 -0.69 2.75
N GLU A 196 -16.17 -0.69 3.19
CA GLU A 196 -15.75 -1.20 4.49
C GLU A 196 -16.50 -0.50 5.63
N ALA A 197 -16.70 0.82 5.55
CA ALA A 197 -17.46 1.58 6.54
C ALA A 197 -18.94 1.16 6.60
N HIS A 198 -19.54 0.83 5.44
CA HIS A 198 -20.93 0.36 5.35
C HIS A 198 -21.07 -1.05 5.92
N THR A 199 -20.11 -1.92 5.61
CA THR A 199 -20.05 -3.30 6.11
C THR A 199 -19.96 -3.32 7.63
N ASP A 200 -19.08 -2.49 8.21
CA ASP A 200 -18.92 -2.41 9.66
C ASP A 200 -20.12 -1.77 10.35
N ALA A 201 -20.73 -0.74 9.74
CA ALA A 201 -21.95 -0.14 10.28
C ALA A 201 -23.10 -1.17 10.33
N ARG A 202 -23.30 -1.96 9.26
CA ARG A 202 -24.27 -3.07 9.22
C ARG A 202 -24.02 -4.09 10.32
N ALA A 203 -22.78 -4.56 10.44
CA ALA A 203 -22.39 -5.55 11.44
C ALA A 203 -22.58 -5.06 12.88
N LYS A 204 -22.48 -3.73 13.10
CA LYS A 204 -22.67 -3.10 14.42
C LYS A 204 -24.11 -2.62 14.67
N GLY A 205 -25.04 -2.84 13.75
CA GLY A 205 -26.41 -2.31 13.84
C GLY A 205 -26.47 -0.77 13.88
N LYS A 206 -25.42 -0.09 13.37
CA LYS A 206 -25.36 1.38 13.34
C LYS A 206 -26.06 1.91 12.09
N PRO A 207 -26.68 3.10 12.16
CA PRO A 207 -27.26 3.73 10.98
C PRO A 207 -26.18 3.97 9.92
N ILE A 208 -26.49 3.62 8.68
CA ILE A 208 -25.60 3.77 7.54
C ILE A 208 -25.90 5.09 6.88
N ARG A 209 -24.88 5.93 6.71
CA ARG A 209 -25.03 7.14 5.90
C ARG A 209 -25.18 6.74 4.43
N GLN A 210 -26.25 7.20 3.80
CA GLN A 210 -26.36 7.13 2.35
C GLN A 210 -25.40 8.16 1.74
N VAL A 211 -24.57 7.67 0.82
CA VAL A 211 -23.62 8.47 0.05
C VAL A 211 -23.83 8.13 -1.41
N GLU A 212 -23.71 9.12 -2.28
CA GLU A 212 -23.88 8.93 -3.73
C GLU A 212 -22.71 8.17 -4.35
N VAL A 213 -21.54 8.22 -3.70
CA VAL A 213 -20.30 7.67 -4.24
C VAL A 213 -19.65 6.73 -3.23
N ARG A 214 -19.28 5.53 -3.70
CA ARG A 214 -18.35 4.62 -3.03
C ARG A 214 -17.10 4.49 -3.88
N VAL A 215 -15.93 4.71 -3.29
CA VAL A 215 -14.68 4.81 -4.05
C VAL A 215 -13.77 3.61 -3.88
N GLY A 216 -13.18 3.18 -5.00
CA GLY A 216 -12.24 2.06 -5.12
C GLY A 216 -12.85 0.70 -4.78
N ARG A 217 -12.12 -0.37 -5.13
CA ARG A 217 -12.54 -1.74 -4.87
C ARG A 217 -12.40 -2.07 -3.38
N PRO A 218 -13.39 -2.72 -2.74
CA PRO A 218 -13.26 -3.17 -1.36
C PRO A 218 -12.29 -4.33 -1.21
N MET A 219 -11.75 -4.50 0.00
CA MET A 219 -11.03 -5.72 0.41
C MET A 219 -11.69 -6.36 1.62
N ALA A 220 -11.43 -7.65 1.81
CA ALA A 220 -11.88 -8.36 3.01
C ALA A 220 -11.16 -7.85 4.26
N LEU A 221 -11.81 -8.00 5.42
CA LEU A 221 -11.31 -7.61 6.74
C LEU A 221 -10.84 -6.14 6.73
N ASP A 222 -9.72 -5.87 7.37
CA ASP A 222 -9.04 -4.58 7.41
C ASP A 222 -7.93 -4.46 6.35
N HIS A 223 -7.90 -5.35 5.35
CA HIS A 223 -6.76 -5.49 4.46
C HIS A 223 -6.52 -4.26 3.59
N ARG A 224 -7.58 -3.52 3.21
CA ARG A 224 -7.43 -2.26 2.48
C ARG A 224 -6.75 -1.18 3.34
N ARG A 225 -7.05 -1.13 4.63
CA ARG A 225 -6.36 -0.26 5.60
C ARG A 225 -4.89 -0.64 5.74
N ILE A 226 -4.58 -1.93 5.85
CA ILE A 226 -3.19 -2.44 5.88
C ILE A 226 -2.45 -2.04 4.62
N LEU A 227 -3.09 -2.19 3.46
CA LEU A 227 -2.49 -1.84 2.20
C LEU A 227 -2.26 -0.32 2.10
N ALA A 228 -3.21 0.52 2.54
CA ALA A 228 -3.01 1.97 2.60
C ALA A 228 -1.79 2.37 3.46
N CYS A 229 -1.65 1.75 4.65
CA CYS A 229 -0.46 1.91 5.48
C CYS A 229 0.81 1.46 4.75
N THR A 230 0.74 0.34 4.04
CA THR A 230 1.86 -0.20 3.25
C THR A 230 2.31 0.81 2.18
N LEU A 231 1.39 1.37 1.40
CA LEU A 231 1.71 2.37 0.36
C LEU A 231 2.43 3.58 0.96
N GLY A 232 1.89 4.17 2.03
CA GLY A 232 2.52 5.30 2.71
C GLY A 232 3.94 4.97 3.21
N ARG A 233 4.12 3.78 3.81
CA ARG A 233 5.43 3.32 4.30
C ARG A 233 6.42 3.05 3.18
N ILE A 234 5.97 2.50 2.05
CA ILE A 234 6.82 2.32 0.86
C ILE A 234 7.30 3.69 0.39
N ARG A 235 6.39 4.65 0.23
CA ARG A 235 6.70 6.01 -0.26
C ARG A 235 7.66 6.76 0.66
N ALA A 236 7.45 6.69 1.97
CA ALA A 236 8.38 7.22 2.97
C ALA A 236 9.78 6.57 2.85
N LYS A 237 9.82 5.24 2.67
CA LYS A 237 11.08 4.50 2.53
C LYS A 237 11.81 4.80 1.23
N LEU A 238 11.11 5.12 0.13
CA LEU A 238 11.75 5.54 -1.12
C LEU A 238 12.65 6.77 -0.90
N LYS A 239 12.34 7.64 0.06
CA LYS A 239 13.14 8.84 0.37
C LYS A 239 14.47 8.53 1.04
N TYR A 240 14.53 7.49 1.88
CA TYR A 240 15.66 7.28 2.80
C TYR A 240 16.31 5.89 2.76
N ARG A 241 15.72 4.89 2.09
CA ARG A 241 16.30 3.55 1.93
C ARG A 241 16.26 3.05 0.48
N PRO A 242 17.30 2.34 0.03
CA PRO A 242 17.38 1.76 -1.32
C PRO A 242 16.60 0.44 -1.40
N VAL A 243 15.40 0.35 -0.80
CA VAL A 243 14.59 -0.89 -0.84
C VAL A 243 14.03 -1.17 -2.24
N VAL A 244 13.89 -0.13 -3.05
CA VAL A 244 13.42 -0.21 -4.45
C VAL A 244 14.29 -1.10 -5.33
N PHE A 245 15.57 -1.29 -4.99
CA PHE A 245 16.47 -2.14 -5.77
C PHE A 245 16.17 -3.63 -5.63
N GLU A 246 15.44 -4.06 -4.59
CA GLU A 246 14.96 -5.44 -4.46
C GLU A 246 13.90 -5.81 -5.51
N LEU A 247 13.25 -4.79 -6.11
CA LEU A 247 12.27 -4.94 -7.20
C LEU A 247 12.92 -4.93 -8.59
N LEU A 248 14.21 -4.62 -8.69
CA LEU A 248 14.93 -4.55 -9.96
C LEU A 248 15.74 -5.83 -10.24
N PRO A 249 15.99 -6.16 -11.52
CA PRO A 249 17.03 -7.12 -11.88
C PRO A 249 18.41 -6.67 -11.36
N SER A 250 19.39 -7.57 -11.36
CA SER A 250 20.75 -7.25 -10.91
C SER A 250 21.43 -6.16 -11.74
N VAL A 251 21.02 -6.01 -13.01
CA VAL A 251 21.46 -4.97 -13.92
C VAL A 251 20.25 -4.29 -14.54
N PHE A 252 20.21 -2.95 -14.53
CA PHE A 252 19.06 -2.17 -15.00
C PHE A 252 19.50 -0.82 -15.59
N THR A 253 18.61 -0.19 -16.37
CA THR A 253 18.80 1.19 -16.84
C THR A 253 18.24 2.18 -15.81
N LEU A 254 18.78 3.41 -15.78
CA LEU A 254 18.23 4.47 -14.91
C LEU A 254 16.78 4.82 -15.24
N LEU A 255 16.37 4.67 -16.50
CA LEU A 255 14.98 4.87 -16.90
C LEU A 255 14.06 3.83 -16.25
N ARG A 256 14.47 2.57 -16.18
CA ARG A 256 13.71 1.51 -15.51
C ARG A 256 13.59 1.76 -14.01
N LEU A 257 14.68 2.18 -13.37
CA LEU A 257 14.67 2.59 -11.97
C LEU A 257 13.74 3.79 -11.74
N GLN A 258 13.80 4.82 -12.59
CA GLN A 258 12.90 5.99 -12.50
C GLN A 258 11.44 5.57 -12.60
N ARG A 259 11.07 4.81 -13.63
CA ARG A 259 9.70 4.33 -13.86
C ARG A 259 9.17 3.49 -12.71
N LEU A 260 10.04 2.66 -12.12
CA LEU A 260 9.72 1.88 -10.94
C LEU A 260 9.39 2.78 -9.72
N VAL A 261 10.23 3.79 -9.46
CA VAL A 261 9.99 4.75 -8.37
C VAL A 261 8.71 5.54 -8.63
N GLU A 262 8.50 6.02 -9.86
CA GLU A 262 7.27 6.73 -10.26
C GLU A 262 6.02 5.88 -10.04
N ALA A 263 6.05 4.59 -10.42
CA ALA A 263 4.96 3.65 -10.20
C ALA A 263 4.61 3.48 -8.73
N LEU A 264 5.60 3.33 -7.85
CA LEU A 264 5.38 3.20 -6.41
C LEU A 264 4.95 4.52 -5.75
N ALA A 265 5.52 5.64 -6.20
CA ALA A 265 5.22 6.96 -5.68
C ALA A 265 3.86 7.50 -6.15
N GLY A 266 3.36 7.03 -7.29
CA GLY A 266 2.15 7.56 -7.92
C GLY A 266 2.34 8.95 -8.51
N ILE A 267 3.57 9.43 -8.70
CA ILE A 267 3.88 10.76 -9.28
C ILE A 267 5.00 10.64 -10.31
N ARG A 268 5.04 11.56 -11.28
CA ARG A 268 6.16 11.65 -12.24
C ARG A 268 7.36 12.38 -11.62
N LEU A 269 8.56 11.96 -11.98
CA LEU A 269 9.81 12.54 -11.49
C LEU A 269 10.53 13.29 -12.61
N HIS A 270 11.17 14.40 -12.27
CA HIS A 270 12.00 15.12 -13.23
C HIS A 270 13.25 14.31 -13.59
N LYS A 271 13.36 13.88 -14.84
CA LYS A 271 14.40 12.95 -15.34
C LYS A 271 15.83 13.36 -14.97
N GLN A 272 16.17 14.63 -15.14
CA GLN A 272 17.54 15.12 -14.85
C GLN A 272 17.82 15.16 -13.35
N ASN A 273 16.84 15.55 -12.54
CA ASN A 273 17.00 15.63 -11.09
C ASN A 273 17.16 14.22 -10.51
N PHE A 274 16.34 13.28 -10.98
CA PHE A 274 16.42 11.88 -10.60
C PHE A 274 17.79 11.28 -10.93
N ARG A 275 18.25 11.46 -12.17
CA ARG A 275 19.57 10.96 -12.60
C ARG A 275 20.69 11.54 -11.73
N ARG A 276 20.67 12.85 -11.48
CA ARG A 276 21.65 13.51 -10.62
C ARG A 276 21.61 12.94 -9.21
N LEU A 277 20.43 12.77 -8.63
CA LEU A 277 20.27 12.24 -7.27
C LEU A 277 20.86 10.83 -7.16
N VAL A 278 20.52 9.94 -8.09
CA VAL A 278 20.98 8.54 -8.06
C VAL A 278 22.50 8.42 -8.26
N ILE A 279 23.07 9.20 -9.19
CA ILE A 279 24.51 9.19 -9.49
C ILE A 279 25.31 9.87 -8.39
N THR A 280 24.98 11.12 -8.03
CA THR A 280 25.68 11.88 -6.99
C THR A 280 25.48 11.26 -5.61
N GLY A 281 24.34 10.61 -5.36
CA GLY A 281 24.11 9.80 -4.17
C GLY A 281 24.97 8.54 -4.10
N GLY A 282 25.66 8.18 -5.19
CA GLY A 282 26.50 6.99 -5.29
C GLY A 282 25.70 5.70 -5.17
N LEU A 283 24.39 5.71 -5.43
CA LEU A 283 23.51 4.55 -5.22
C LEU A 283 23.78 3.43 -6.24
N VAL A 284 24.35 3.78 -7.38
CA VAL A 284 24.57 2.88 -8.51
C VAL A 284 25.97 3.04 -9.08
N VAL A 285 26.45 1.99 -9.73
CA VAL A 285 27.71 1.97 -10.48
C VAL A 285 27.40 1.55 -11.92
N GLY A 286 27.95 2.27 -12.89
CA GLY A 286 27.84 1.93 -14.31
C GLY A 286 28.62 0.66 -14.62
N THR A 287 28.06 -0.22 -15.45
CA THR A 287 28.74 -1.47 -15.84
C THR A 287 29.64 -1.29 -17.06
N GLY A 288 29.54 -0.15 -17.75
CA GLY A 288 30.15 0.06 -19.08
C GLY A 288 29.40 -0.64 -20.22
N GLU A 289 28.38 -1.44 -19.91
CA GLU A 289 27.53 -2.10 -20.90
C GLU A 289 26.34 -1.22 -21.28
N MET A 290 25.81 -1.42 -22.48
CA MET A 290 24.68 -0.65 -23.02
C MET A 290 23.54 -1.60 -23.41
N ASP A 291 22.33 -1.26 -22.96
CA ASP A 291 21.10 -1.90 -23.40
C ASP A 291 20.65 -1.31 -24.74
N ARG A 292 20.63 -2.16 -25.77
CA ARG A 292 20.19 -1.81 -27.14
C ARG A 292 18.71 -2.13 -27.40
N GLN A 293 18.02 -2.76 -26.47
CA GLN A 293 16.61 -3.17 -26.62
C GLN A 293 15.62 -2.06 -26.21
N THR A 294 16.09 -0.86 -25.88
CA THR A 294 15.26 0.25 -25.38
C THR A 294 14.38 0.92 -26.44
N GLY A 295 14.38 0.44 -27.69
CA GLY A 295 13.61 1.02 -28.80
C GLY A 295 14.12 2.39 -29.28
N GLY A 296 15.30 2.82 -28.80
CA GLY A 296 15.90 4.11 -29.12
C GLY A 296 17.43 4.10 -28.97
N ARG A 297 18.03 5.23 -28.57
CA ARG A 297 19.48 5.29 -28.29
C ARG A 297 19.84 4.27 -27.19
N PRO A 298 20.95 3.53 -27.33
CA PRO A 298 21.39 2.59 -26.31
C PRO A 298 21.49 3.27 -24.94
N ALA A 299 21.03 2.59 -23.90
CA ALA A 299 21.04 3.10 -22.53
C ALA A 299 22.10 2.39 -21.69
N GLU A 300 22.89 3.15 -20.93
CA GLU A 300 23.87 2.57 -20.01
C GLU A 300 23.20 1.70 -18.94
N LEU A 301 23.83 0.57 -18.67
CA LEU A 301 23.43 -0.39 -17.65
C LEU A 301 24.15 -0.09 -16.34
N PHE A 302 23.40 -0.23 -15.25
CA PHE A 302 23.85 0.05 -13.89
C PHE A 302 23.57 -1.14 -12.98
N ARG A 303 24.34 -1.23 -11.89
CA ARG A 303 24.08 -2.14 -10.76
C ARG A 303 23.98 -1.32 -9.48
N PHE A 304 23.20 -1.82 -8.51
CA PHE A 304 23.09 -1.22 -7.19
C PHE A 304 24.42 -1.36 -6.42
N ARG A 305 24.91 -0.26 -5.83
CA ARG A 305 26.14 -0.21 -5.02
C ARG A 305 25.79 -0.51 -3.56
N ARG A 306 25.88 -1.78 -3.13
CA ARG A 306 25.45 -2.20 -1.78
C ARG A 306 26.30 -1.56 -0.68
N GLU A 307 27.53 -1.16 -0.98
CA GLU A 307 28.50 -0.55 -0.06
C GLU A 307 28.00 0.77 0.55
N VAL A 308 27.14 1.49 -0.18
CA VAL A 308 26.46 2.71 0.29
C VAL A 308 25.76 2.52 1.63
N LEU A 309 25.19 1.32 1.87
CA LEU A 309 24.47 1.02 3.11
C LEU A 309 25.36 1.05 4.35
N ARG A 310 26.68 0.90 4.18
CA ARG A 310 27.67 1.00 5.27
C ARG A 310 28.20 2.42 5.45
N GLU A 311 28.17 3.22 4.38
CA GLU A 311 28.73 4.58 4.35
C GLU A 311 27.75 5.65 4.86
N ARG A 312 26.43 5.42 4.70
CA ARG A 312 25.40 6.40 5.04
C ARG A 312 24.17 5.75 5.69
N PRO A 313 23.64 6.32 6.79
CA PRO A 313 22.44 5.79 7.44
C PRO A 313 21.15 5.87 6.59
N ALA A 314 21.05 6.82 5.65
CA ALA A 314 19.83 7.09 4.87
C ALA A 314 20.09 7.41 3.37
N PRO A 315 20.37 6.40 2.52
CA PRO A 315 20.73 6.62 1.11
C PRO A 315 19.56 6.43 0.13
N GLY A 316 18.39 7.00 0.41
CA GLY A 316 17.22 6.85 -0.47
C GLY A 316 17.20 7.80 -1.68
N VAL A 317 16.11 7.73 -2.45
CA VAL A 317 15.97 8.34 -3.78
C VAL A 317 15.25 9.70 -3.78
N GLY A 318 14.64 10.14 -2.67
CA GLY A 318 13.98 11.46 -2.51
C GLY A 318 12.83 11.76 -3.50
N LEU A 319 11.64 12.12 -3.00
CA LEU A 319 10.48 12.47 -3.85
C LEU A 319 10.28 14.00 -3.89
N PRO A 320 9.95 14.59 -5.06
CA PRO A 320 9.62 16.01 -5.17
C PRO A 320 8.23 16.30 -4.58
N SER A 321 8.03 17.51 -4.04
CA SER A 321 6.71 17.98 -3.63
C SER A 321 5.87 18.39 -4.85
N LEU A 322 4.61 17.97 -4.89
CA LEU A 322 3.64 18.52 -5.85
C LEU A 322 3.14 19.87 -5.33
N SER A 323 3.41 20.94 -6.06
CA SER A 323 2.84 22.26 -5.77
C SER A 323 1.33 22.26 -6.00
N SER A 324 0.61 22.99 -5.14
CA SER A 324 -0.86 23.10 -5.12
C SER A 324 -1.40 23.61 -6.48
N PHE A 325 -2.56 23.08 -6.89
CA PHE A 325 -3.37 23.58 -8.02
C PHE A 325 -4.52 24.44 -7.49
#